data_AF-A0A4Z1AWD1-F1
#
_entry.id   AF-A0A4Z1AWD1-F1
#
_cell.length_a   1.000
_cell.length_b   1.000
_cell.length_c   1.000
_cell.angle_alpha   90.00
_cell.angle_beta   90.00
_cell.angle_gamma   90.00
#
_symmetry.space_group_name_H-M   'P 1'
#
loop_
_entity.id
_entity.type
_entity.pdbx_description
1 polymer ?
#
loop_
_entity_poly.entity_id
_entity_poly.type
_entity_poly.pdbx_seq_one_letter_code
_entity_poly.pdbx_strand_id
1 'polypeptide(L)'
;MFKFQCIFLFFICTFVNSQSNKSISKEIDFLSKKKDKGAEDSFLIGKEMLRISRNDFERMKSFLRMGDAKCKSMQYSESIQYLKKANDLVNKCDLTYDYFNINFFLLLNYQELDLNTEANETWDKLLKISKRIQDPSIEFSMMQTRALYFEKRRDYSNAVIYRKMITDFVEKLLKSNYPDTNRFELGLAYIQLSYVYLKDNKLKEAKFYFDQVPALVKGVPKEDHYLLDLQYLVKGMIYAENGQTIEANKWFDESLYLANERKYPATIAKVSEEKLHYGIDSKAERQKNLDIVKQTNQGKLNESGKYYISEFDKNKRENHAINTKFSKLIIFTSLLLFLIFFLLIMHRRNKKRIERRFEEIISTLQNESEEKDIDLPQEVIKKNVSHTSRIMSVKTEKELLIKLQLFEKGTAYTSKNFTFSNFISLLETNSKYANYIIKEYRQKNFNDYLNDLRIKYIVEKLYNNPEYLNYKISYLADMSGFSSHSRFTQIFKKVVNISPSQFIHELSNKHKLN
;
A
#
# COMPACT_ATOMS: atom_id res chain seq x y z
N MET A 1 -1.58 31.06 26.17
CA MET A 1 -0.93 30.68 24.90
C MET A 1 -1.94 30.19 23.84
N PHE A 2 -3.18 29.84 24.21
CA PHE A 2 -4.16 29.21 23.28
C PHE A 2 -5.33 30.09 22.79
N LYS A 3 -5.21 31.43 22.90
CA LYS A 3 -6.18 32.37 22.31
C LYS A 3 -5.62 33.22 21.17
N PHE A 4 -4.38 32.96 20.76
CA PHE A 4 -3.76 33.63 19.60
C PHE A 4 -4.40 33.22 18.26
N GLN A 5 -5.34 32.27 18.28
CA GLN A 5 -5.94 31.66 17.09
C GLN A 5 -7.07 32.49 16.46
N CYS A 6 -7.64 33.48 17.17
CA CYS A 6 -8.66 34.37 16.60
C CYS A 6 -8.04 35.47 15.71
N ILE A 7 -6.77 35.85 15.92
CA ILE A 7 -6.04 36.81 15.08
C ILE A 7 -5.91 36.25 13.64
N PHE A 8 -5.88 34.92 13.51
CA PHE A 8 -5.62 34.22 12.26
C PHE A 8 -6.80 34.24 11.28
N LEU A 9 -8.03 34.47 11.75
CA LEU A 9 -9.25 34.27 10.96
C LEU A 9 -9.81 35.55 10.33
N PHE A 10 -9.49 36.74 10.84
CA PHE A 10 -10.06 37.99 10.31
C PHE A 10 -9.16 38.69 9.28
N PHE A 11 -7.83 38.62 9.43
CA PHE A 11 -6.91 39.36 8.55
C PHE A 11 -6.79 38.80 7.12
N ILE A 12 -7.21 37.55 6.91
CA ILE A 12 -6.85 36.81 5.69
C ILE A 12 -8.06 36.53 4.79
N CYS A 13 -9.28 36.73 5.29
CA CYS A 13 -10.48 36.70 4.45
C CYS A 13 -10.48 37.78 3.35
N THR A 14 -9.69 38.85 3.47
CA THR A 14 -9.61 39.91 2.44
C THR A 14 -8.43 39.76 1.48
N PHE A 15 -7.33 39.11 1.87
CA PHE A 15 -6.16 38.91 0.99
C PHE A 15 -6.10 37.53 0.32
N VAL A 16 -6.70 36.48 0.89
CA VAL A 16 -6.68 35.10 0.33
C VAL A 16 -7.83 34.81 -0.64
N ASN A 17 -8.56 35.84 -1.08
CA ASN A 17 -9.55 35.69 -2.14
C ASN A 17 -8.97 35.36 -3.53
N SER A 18 -7.72 34.91 -3.66
CA SER A 18 -7.13 34.56 -4.96
C SER A 18 -6.44 33.19 -5.08
N GLN A 19 -6.31 32.35 -4.04
CA GLN A 19 -5.65 31.05 -4.20
C GLN A 19 -6.31 29.89 -3.42
N SER A 20 -7.50 29.47 -3.85
CA SER A 20 -7.70 28.09 -4.31
C SER A 20 -9.14 27.92 -4.81
N ASN A 21 -9.29 27.64 -6.09
CA ASN A 21 -10.57 27.37 -6.72
C ASN A 21 -10.99 25.91 -6.45
N LYS A 22 -11.08 25.52 -5.16
CA LYS A 22 -11.73 24.27 -4.73
C LYS A 22 -12.98 24.67 -3.97
N SER A 23 -14.14 24.58 -4.62
CA SER A 23 -15.39 25.07 -4.06
C SER A 23 -15.73 24.28 -2.79
N ILE A 24 -15.53 24.91 -1.64
CA ILE A 24 -16.14 24.49 -0.39
C ILE A 24 -17.66 24.55 -0.57
N SER A 25 -18.37 23.51 -0.13
CA SER A 25 -19.83 23.51 -0.17
C SER A 25 -20.38 24.62 0.72
N LYS A 26 -21.55 25.16 0.36
CA LYS A 26 -22.19 26.27 1.11
C LYS A 26 -22.45 25.87 2.56
N GLU A 27 -22.81 24.61 2.77
CA GLU A 27 -23.07 24.03 4.08
C GLU A 27 -21.79 23.99 4.94
N ILE A 28 -20.65 23.56 4.36
CA ILE A 28 -19.36 23.57 5.06
C ILE A 28 -18.88 25.00 5.31
N ASP A 29 -19.01 25.91 4.33
CA ASP A 29 -18.64 27.33 4.51
C ASP A 29 -19.41 27.96 5.67
N PHE A 30 -20.73 27.76 5.71
CA PHE A 30 -21.59 28.21 6.79
C PHE A 30 -21.15 27.65 8.15
N LEU A 31 -20.94 26.33 8.24
CA LEU A 31 -20.48 25.70 9.49
C LEU A 31 -19.09 26.18 9.91
N SER A 32 -18.19 26.41 8.95
CA SER A 32 -16.84 26.89 9.22
C SER A 32 -16.84 28.28 9.87
N LYS A 33 -17.78 29.15 9.49
CA LYS A 33 -17.94 30.51 10.00
C LYS A 33 -18.81 30.60 11.26
N LYS A 34 -19.45 29.49 11.66
CA LYS A 34 -20.30 29.46 12.85
C LYS A 34 -19.47 29.70 14.12
N LYS A 35 -19.87 30.70 14.91
CA LYS A 35 -19.31 30.98 16.24
C LYS A 35 -19.61 29.80 17.17
N ASP A 36 -18.57 29.25 17.81
CA ASP A 36 -18.71 28.20 18.80
C ASP A 36 -18.82 28.77 20.22
N LYS A 37 -19.48 28.00 21.11
CA LYS A 37 -19.61 28.33 22.54
C LYS A 37 -18.46 27.75 23.39
N GLY A 38 -17.34 27.39 22.76
CA GLY A 38 -16.20 26.75 23.41
C GLY A 38 -15.73 25.48 22.71
N ALA A 39 -14.71 24.84 23.29
CA ALA A 39 -14.00 23.70 22.69
C ALA A 39 -14.94 22.56 22.25
N GLU A 40 -15.87 22.12 23.11
CA GLU A 40 -16.76 21.00 22.81
C GLU A 40 -17.71 21.30 21.64
N ASP A 41 -18.32 22.49 21.63
CA ASP A 41 -19.21 22.92 20.54
C ASP A 41 -18.42 23.03 19.22
N SER A 42 -17.19 23.55 19.27
CA SER A 42 -16.31 23.61 18.10
C SER A 42 -15.96 22.21 17.57
N PHE A 43 -15.76 21.23 18.46
CA PHE A 43 -15.53 19.83 18.09
C PHE A 43 -16.76 19.21 17.43
N LEU A 44 -17.96 19.44 17.97
CA LEU A 44 -19.22 18.96 17.39
C LEU A 44 -19.48 19.57 16.01
N ILE A 45 -19.22 20.87 15.83
CA ILE A 45 -19.26 21.51 14.51
C ILE A 45 -18.28 20.83 13.56
N GLY A 46 -17.04 20.57 13.99
CA GLY A 46 -16.05 19.85 13.18
C GLY A 46 -16.48 18.43 12.78
N LYS A 47 -17.14 17.69 13.69
CA LYS A 47 -17.72 16.37 13.39
C LYS A 47 -18.83 16.46 12.35
N GLU A 48 -19.70 17.45 12.46
CA GLU A 48 -20.77 17.66 11.50
C GLU A 48 -20.22 18.05 10.12
N MET A 49 -19.21 18.92 10.08
CA MET A 49 -18.48 19.22 8.84
C MET A 49 -17.89 17.95 8.22
N LEU A 50 -17.27 17.08 9.04
CA LEU A 50 -16.70 15.83 8.54
C LEU A 50 -17.76 14.91 7.93
N ARG A 51 -18.95 14.84 8.56
CA ARG A 51 -20.07 14.00 8.11
C ARG A 51 -20.59 14.39 6.73
N ILE A 52 -20.62 15.69 6.43
CA ILE A 52 -21.16 16.21 5.16
C ILE A 52 -20.07 16.53 4.11
N SER A 53 -18.80 16.33 4.45
CA SER A 53 -17.66 16.60 3.56
C SER A 53 -17.67 15.71 2.30
N ARG A 54 -17.56 16.34 1.13
CA ARG A 54 -17.61 15.72 -0.20
C ARG A 54 -16.23 15.49 -0.81
N ASN A 55 -15.21 16.18 -0.32
CA ASN A 55 -13.83 16.08 -0.83
C ASN A 55 -12.78 16.13 0.29
N ASP A 56 -11.52 15.84 -0.06
CA ASP A 56 -10.40 15.78 0.89
C ASP A 56 -10.09 17.15 1.52
N PHE A 57 -10.35 18.26 0.83
CA PHE A 57 -10.16 19.60 1.37
C PHE A 57 -11.16 19.91 2.49
N GLU A 58 -12.43 19.59 2.30
CA GLU A 58 -13.47 19.74 3.32
C GLU A 58 -13.21 18.84 4.54
N ARG A 59 -12.78 17.58 4.29
CA ARG A 59 -12.36 16.66 5.37
C ARG A 59 -11.18 17.21 6.15
N MET A 60 -10.20 17.79 5.45
CA MET A 60 -9.05 18.44 6.07
C MET A 60 -9.48 19.61 6.96
N LYS A 61 -10.37 20.51 6.49
CA LYS A 61 -10.88 21.63 7.31
C LYS A 61 -11.62 21.12 8.55
N SER A 62 -12.39 20.04 8.38
CA SER A 62 -13.11 19.38 9.47
C SER A 62 -12.15 18.85 10.53
N PHE A 63 -11.11 18.11 10.14
CA PHE A 63 -10.09 17.61 11.05
C PHE A 63 -9.28 18.72 11.71
N LEU A 64 -8.95 19.80 10.98
CA LEU A 64 -8.28 20.96 11.56
C LEU A 64 -9.11 21.59 12.68
N ARG A 65 -10.41 21.80 12.46
CA ARG A 65 -11.31 22.34 13.50
C ARG A 65 -11.42 21.41 14.70
N MET A 66 -11.53 20.09 14.48
CA MET A 66 -11.56 19.10 15.56
C MET A 66 -10.24 19.08 16.35
N GLY A 67 -9.10 19.18 15.66
CA GLY A 67 -7.78 19.26 16.28
C GLY A 67 -7.63 20.50 17.15
N ASP A 68 -8.02 21.67 16.64
CA ASP A 68 -8.00 22.93 17.38
C ASP A 68 -8.90 22.87 18.63
N ALA A 69 -10.12 22.33 18.48
CA ALA A 69 -11.04 22.13 19.60
C ALA A 69 -10.42 21.27 20.72
N LYS A 70 -9.79 20.15 20.36
CA LYS A 70 -9.10 19.26 21.31
C LYS A 70 -7.88 19.93 21.95
N CYS A 71 -7.16 20.77 21.20
CA CYS A 71 -6.07 21.56 21.76
C CYS A 71 -6.57 22.54 22.82
N LYS A 72 -7.69 23.23 22.57
CA LYS A 72 -8.32 24.17 23.52
C LYS A 72 -8.80 23.49 24.81
N SER A 73 -9.22 22.22 24.74
CA SER A 73 -9.57 21.41 25.91
C SER A 73 -8.37 20.71 26.57
N MET A 74 -7.13 21.00 26.14
CA MET A 74 -5.89 20.37 26.61
C MET A 74 -5.81 18.86 26.37
N GLN A 75 -6.62 18.34 25.44
CA GLN A 75 -6.57 16.95 24.97
C GLN A 75 -5.58 16.84 23.79
N TYR A 76 -4.31 17.13 24.08
CA TYR A 76 -3.27 17.31 23.08
C TYR A 76 -2.98 16.03 22.28
N SER A 77 -3.07 14.85 22.91
CA SER A 77 -2.84 13.58 22.20
C SER A 77 -3.88 13.37 21.09
N GLU A 78 -5.17 13.58 21.39
CA GLU A 78 -6.25 13.51 20.41
C GLU A 78 -6.15 14.63 19.36
N SER A 79 -5.77 15.84 19.78
CA SER A 79 -5.54 16.97 18.88
C SER A 79 -4.49 16.61 17.81
N ILE A 80 -3.34 16.07 18.23
CA ILE A 80 -2.27 15.63 17.31
C ILE A 80 -2.80 14.59 16.33
N GLN A 81 -3.62 13.62 16.77
CA GLN A 81 -4.19 12.61 15.86
C GLN A 81 -5.06 13.23 14.76
N TYR A 82 -5.92 14.19 15.11
CA TYR A 82 -6.75 14.89 14.12
C TYR A 82 -5.90 15.79 13.21
N LEU A 83 -4.91 16.49 13.74
CA LEU A 83 -4.01 17.33 12.96
C LEU A 83 -3.13 16.51 12.01
N LYS A 84 -2.65 15.32 12.41
CA LYS A 84 -1.94 14.40 11.52
C LYS A 84 -2.86 13.94 10.36
N LYS A 85 -4.13 13.61 10.63
CA LYS A 85 -5.10 13.29 9.57
C LYS A 85 -5.32 14.46 8.62
N ALA A 86 -5.41 15.69 9.12
CA ALA A 86 -5.48 16.89 8.29
C ALA A 86 -4.21 17.05 7.42
N ASN A 87 -3.03 16.84 8.02
CA ASN A 87 -1.73 16.94 7.34
C ASN A 87 -1.59 15.91 6.20
N ASP A 88 -2.07 14.69 6.39
CA ASP A 88 -2.05 13.64 5.36
C ASP A 88 -2.92 13.98 4.14
N LEU A 89 -4.00 14.74 4.35
CA LEU A 89 -4.91 15.20 3.29
C LEU A 89 -4.36 16.45 2.57
N VAL A 90 -3.75 17.38 3.29
CA VAL A 90 -3.26 18.65 2.71
C VAL A 90 -2.04 18.44 1.81
N ASN A 91 -1.19 17.45 2.11
CA ASN A 91 -0.05 17.06 1.27
C ASN A 91 -0.45 16.66 -0.16
N LYS A 92 -1.74 16.37 -0.39
CA LYS A 92 -2.30 16.00 -1.70
C LYS A 92 -2.89 17.19 -2.47
N CYS A 93 -2.92 18.39 -1.87
CA CYS A 93 -3.79 19.48 -2.31
C CYS A 93 -3.10 20.76 -2.79
N ASP A 94 -1.76 20.88 -2.72
CA ASP A 94 -0.98 22.10 -3.00
C ASP A 94 -1.47 23.35 -2.25
N LEU A 95 -1.91 23.18 -1.00
CA LEU A 95 -2.44 24.27 -0.16
C LEU A 95 -1.41 24.70 0.87
N THR A 96 -0.53 25.62 0.47
CA THR A 96 0.63 25.97 1.28
C THR A 96 0.29 26.66 2.60
N TYR A 97 -0.77 27.48 2.63
CA TYR A 97 -1.24 28.15 3.84
C TYR A 97 -1.89 27.18 4.84
N ASP A 98 -2.76 26.28 4.37
CA ASP A 98 -3.36 25.26 5.24
C ASP A 98 -2.32 24.28 5.77
N TYR A 99 -1.32 23.93 4.94
CA TYR A 99 -0.19 23.13 5.38
C TYR A 99 0.63 23.83 6.47
N PHE A 100 0.91 25.13 6.33
CA PHE A 100 1.54 25.93 7.39
C PHE A 100 0.72 25.87 8.68
N ASN A 101 -0.59 26.12 8.60
CA ASN A 101 -1.47 26.17 9.78
C ASN A 101 -1.49 24.85 10.53
N ILE A 102 -1.68 23.74 9.81
CA ILE A 102 -1.70 22.41 10.41
C ILE A 102 -0.38 22.13 11.14
N ASN A 103 0.77 22.44 10.51
CA ASN A 103 2.07 22.25 11.14
C ASN A 103 2.30 23.21 12.31
N PHE A 104 1.77 24.42 12.26
CA PHE A 104 1.78 25.35 13.39
C PHE A 104 1.01 24.78 14.59
N PHE A 105 -0.21 24.26 14.40
CA PHE A 105 -0.95 23.62 15.48
C PHE A 105 -0.26 22.35 15.99
N LEU A 106 0.36 21.55 15.11
CA LEU A 106 1.16 20.40 15.51
C LEU A 106 2.32 20.81 16.41
N LEU A 107 3.08 21.85 16.02
CA LEU A 107 4.18 22.39 16.81
C LEU A 107 3.71 22.78 18.22
N LEU A 108 2.60 23.53 18.32
CA LEU A 108 2.06 23.94 19.62
C LEU A 108 1.70 22.74 20.50
N ASN A 109 1.06 21.72 19.93
CA ASN A 109 0.71 20.51 20.68
C ASN A 109 1.95 19.73 21.13
N TYR A 110 2.95 19.56 20.25
CA TYR A 110 4.21 18.90 20.60
C TYR A 110 4.93 19.63 21.72
N GLN A 111 4.94 20.96 21.67
CA GLN A 111 5.49 21.79 22.73
C GLN A 111 4.73 21.64 24.06
N GLU A 112 3.40 21.53 24.05
CA GLU A 112 2.65 21.33 25.30
C GLU A 112 2.88 19.98 25.95
N LEU A 113 3.28 18.98 25.18
CA LEU A 113 3.61 17.64 25.64
C LEU A 113 5.12 17.42 25.87
N ASP A 114 5.93 18.47 25.73
CA ASP A 114 7.39 18.46 25.81
C ASP A 114 8.06 17.43 24.85
N LEU A 115 7.43 17.20 23.70
CA LEU A 115 7.88 16.32 22.62
C LEU A 115 8.91 17.05 21.75
N ASN A 116 10.12 17.21 22.28
CA ASN A 116 11.15 18.07 21.70
C ASN A 116 11.59 17.66 20.29
N THR A 117 11.69 16.36 20.01
CA THR A 117 12.10 15.85 18.70
C THR A 117 11.08 16.24 17.64
N GLU A 118 9.81 15.90 17.86
CA GLU A 118 8.71 16.22 16.95
C GLU A 118 8.49 17.73 16.80
N ALA A 119 8.64 18.49 17.88
CA ALA A 119 8.57 19.95 17.85
C ALA A 119 9.69 20.54 16.96
N ASN A 120 10.93 20.08 17.11
CA ASN A 120 12.05 20.58 16.30
C ASN A 120 11.90 20.19 14.82
N GLU A 121 11.50 18.96 14.53
CA GLU A 121 11.22 18.54 13.15
C GLU A 121 10.10 19.37 12.50
N THR A 122 9.05 19.66 13.26
CA THR A 122 7.91 20.47 12.78
C THR A 122 8.32 21.93 12.59
N TRP A 123 9.18 22.45 13.47
CA TRP A 123 9.78 23.78 13.32
C TRP A 123 10.58 23.91 12.03
N ASP A 124 11.43 22.92 11.71
CA ASP A 124 12.20 22.91 10.47
C ASP A 124 11.31 22.87 9.23
N LYS A 125 10.18 22.15 9.30
CA LYS A 125 9.15 22.16 8.23
C LYS A 125 8.59 23.57 8.04
N LEU A 126 8.17 24.25 9.12
CA LEU A 126 7.64 25.62 9.07
C LEU A 126 8.65 26.64 8.53
N LEU A 127 9.93 26.50 8.89
CA LEU A 127 11.01 27.33 8.33
C LEU A 127 11.19 27.10 6.82
N LYS A 128 11.12 25.86 6.35
CA LYS A 128 11.19 25.54 4.91
C LYS A 128 9.99 26.10 4.15
N ILE A 129 8.79 26.00 4.71
CA ILE A 129 7.55 26.52 4.11
C ILE A 129 7.63 28.05 3.99
N SER A 130 7.95 28.74 5.09
CA SER A 130 8.01 30.21 5.12
C SER A 130 9.07 30.79 4.17
N LYS A 131 10.21 30.11 3.97
CA LYS A 131 11.22 30.55 2.99
C LYS A 131 10.77 30.42 1.52
N ARG A 132 9.86 29.50 1.22
CA ARG A 132 9.40 29.22 -0.15
C ARG A 132 8.30 30.18 -0.61
N ILE A 133 7.63 30.87 0.31
CA ILE A 133 6.48 31.71 0.01
C ILE A 133 6.80 33.15 0.41
N GLN A 134 6.91 34.04 -0.56
CA GLN A 134 6.98 35.48 -0.31
C GLN A 134 5.55 36.05 -0.18
N ASP A 135 4.87 35.70 0.90
CA ASP A 135 3.54 36.19 1.23
C ASP A 135 3.58 36.84 2.63
N PRO A 136 3.21 38.14 2.75
CA PRO A 136 3.16 38.83 4.04
C PRO A 136 2.32 38.11 5.10
N SER A 137 1.29 37.37 4.71
CA SER A 137 0.46 36.58 5.62
C SER A 137 1.23 35.41 6.24
N ILE A 138 2.05 34.72 5.46
CA ILE A 138 2.93 33.65 5.94
C ILE A 138 4.05 34.22 6.80
N GLU A 139 4.59 35.38 6.44
CA GLU A 139 5.59 36.07 7.25
C GLU A 139 5.03 36.43 8.63
N PHE A 140 3.84 37.05 8.67
CA PHE A 140 3.13 37.35 9.92
C PHE A 140 2.86 36.10 10.76
N SER A 141 2.41 35.03 10.10
CA SER A 141 2.15 33.72 10.73
C SER A 141 3.43 33.12 11.31
N MET A 142 4.56 33.29 10.63
CA MET A 142 5.86 32.87 11.13
C MET A 142 6.34 33.74 12.30
N MET A 143 6.10 35.05 12.30
CA MET A 143 6.39 35.90 13.47
C MET A 143 5.60 35.44 14.70
N GLN A 144 4.30 35.14 14.53
CA GLN A 144 3.46 34.58 15.60
C GLN A 144 4.00 33.25 16.12
N THR A 145 4.39 32.37 15.20
CA THR A 145 5.00 31.08 15.50
C THR A 145 6.28 31.24 16.32
N ARG A 146 7.15 32.20 15.95
CA ARG A 146 8.39 32.47 16.69
C ARG A 146 8.13 33.03 18.08
N ALA A 147 7.24 34.01 18.21
CA ALA A 147 6.89 34.59 19.51
C ALA A 147 6.43 33.50 20.49
N LEU A 148 5.51 32.64 20.05
CA LEU A 148 4.97 31.54 20.85
C LEU A 148 6.04 30.49 21.19
N TYR A 149 6.92 30.16 20.25
CA TYR A 149 8.02 29.22 20.48
C TYR A 149 8.95 29.68 21.61
N PHE A 150 9.32 30.96 21.61
CA PHE A 150 10.16 31.55 22.65
C PHE A 150 9.43 31.71 24.00
N GLU A 151 8.15 32.12 23.99
CA GLU A 151 7.32 32.18 25.20
C GLU A 151 7.27 30.83 25.93
N LYS A 152 7.08 29.73 25.20
CA LYS A 152 7.02 28.38 25.80
C LYS A 152 8.33 27.98 26.46
N ARG A 153 9.46 28.38 25.87
CA ARG A 153 10.81 28.14 26.42
C ARG A 153 11.18 29.14 27.52
N ARG A 154 10.28 30.06 27.87
CA ARG A 154 10.50 31.17 28.81
C ARG A 154 11.64 32.12 28.40
N ASP A 155 11.97 32.14 27.11
CA ASP A 155 12.93 33.06 26.52
C ASP A 155 12.20 34.36 26.12
N TYR A 156 11.81 35.13 27.13
CA TYR A 156 10.95 36.30 26.94
C TYR A 156 11.67 37.43 26.21
N SER A 157 12.99 37.54 26.33
CA SER A 157 13.77 38.53 25.60
C SER A 157 13.65 38.34 24.08
N ASN A 158 13.73 37.10 23.57
CA ASN A 158 13.48 36.82 22.17
C ASN A 158 11.98 36.92 21.81
N ALA A 159 11.07 36.50 22.70
CA ALA A 159 9.63 36.65 22.46
C ALA A 159 9.21 38.11 22.24
N VAL A 160 9.77 39.04 23.01
CA VAL A 160 9.55 40.49 22.87
C VAL A 160 9.89 40.98 21.46
N ILE A 161 11.00 40.51 20.87
CA ILE A 161 11.41 40.92 19.50
C ILE A 161 10.29 40.60 18.51
N TYR A 162 9.80 39.36 18.49
CA TYR A 162 8.77 38.95 17.54
C TYR A 162 7.40 39.55 17.85
N ARG A 163 7.05 39.71 19.14
CA ARG A 163 5.82 40.41 19.55
C ARG A 163 5.82 41.86 19.09
N LYS A 164 6.97 42.55 19.18
CA LYS A 164 7.12 43.91 18.68
C LYS A 164 7.01 43.97 17.14
N MET A 165 7.64 43.04 16.43
CA MET A 165 7.49 42.96 14.95
C MET A 165 6.03 42.77 14.53
N ILE A 166 5.27 41.93 15.25
CA ILE A 166 3.83 41.73 15.03
C ILE A 166 3.08 43.05 15.26
N THR A 167 3.36 43.73 16.36
CA THR A 167 2.77 45.03 16.67
C THR A 167 3.05 46.06 15.58
N ASP A 168 4.31 46.23 15.18
CA ASP A 168 4.72 47.16 14.12
C ASP A 168 4.05 46.83 12.78
N PHE A 169 3.85 45.53 12.49
CA PHE A 169 3.14 45.07 11.29
C PHE A 169 1.66 45.48 11.34
N VAL A 170 0.97 45.24 12.45
CA VAL A 170 -0.45 45.59 12.61
C VAL A 170 -0.65 47.11 12.62
N GLU A 171 0.25 47.88 13.22
CA GLU A 171 0.22 49.35 13.18
C GLU A 171 0.29 49.90 11.75
N LYS A 172 1.16 49.33 10.90
CA LYS A 172 1.25 49.73 9.49
C LYS A 172 -0.08 49.50 8.76
N LEU A 173 -0.83 48.47 9.14
CA LEU A 173 -2.13 48.15 8.55
C LEU A 173 -3.24 49.11 8.97
N LEU A 174 -3.10 49.85 10.08
CA LEU A 174 -4.07 50.91 10.44
C LEU A 174 -4.19 51.99 9.37
N LYS A 175 -3.17 52.16 8.51
CA LYS A 175 -3.19 53.10 7.38
C LYS A 175 -3.99 52.58 6.17
N SER A 176 -4.70 51.44 6.29
CA SER A 176 -5.45 50.77 5.21
C SER A 176 -6.98 50.89 5.37
N ASN A 177 -7.74 50.27 4.45
CA ASN A 177 -9.19 50.44 4.26
C ASN A 177 -10.12 50.01 5.42
N TYR A 178 -9.60 49.39 6.50
CA TYR A 178 -10.42 48.86 7.62
C TYR A 178 -9.90 49.29 9.01
N PRO A 179 -9.98 50.58 9.36
CA PRO A 179 -9.33 51.13 10.54
C PRO A 179 -9.86 50.56 11.86
N ASP A 180 -11.16 50.29 12.00
CA ASP A 180 -11.74 49.80 13.27
C ASP A 180 -11.37 48.35 13.60
N THR A 181 -11.40 47.45 12.61
CA THR A 181 -10.95 46.05 12.79
C THR A 181 -9.46 46.01 13.11
N ASN A 182 -8.66 46.80 12.40
CA ASN A 182 -7.21 46.87 12.62
C ASN A 182 -6.88 47.48 14.00
N ARG A 183 -7.71 48.40 14.50
CA ARG A 183 -7.56 49.00 15.84
C ARG A 183 -7.78 47.98 16.95
N PHE A 184 -8.81 47.14 16.84
CA PHE A 184 -9.03 46.08 17.81
C PHE A 184 -7.87 45.08 17.83
N GLU A 185 -7.42 44.64 16.66
CA GLU A 185 -6.27 43.73 16.52
C GLU A 185 -4.97 44.31 17.08
N LEU A 186 -4.75 45.63 16.92
CA LEU A 186 -3.63 46.32 17.57
C LEU A 186 -3.74 46.27 19.09
N GLY A 187 -4.94 46.49 19.64
CA GLY A 187 -5.18 46.38 21.09
C GLY A 187 -4.81 44.99 21.63
N LEU A 188 -5.12 43.95 20.87
CA LEU A 188 -4.76 42.57 21.21
C LEU A 188 -3.26 42.31 21.13
N ALA A 189 -2.58 42.83 20.11
CA ALA A 189 -1.13 42.76 19.99
C ALA A 189 -0.44 43.49 21.17
N TYR A 190 -0.94 44.67 21.57
CA TYR A 190 -0.44 45.40 22.74
C TYR A 190 -0.63 44.65 24.05
N ILE A 191 -1.76 43.97 24.26
CA ILE A 191 -1.97 43.12 25.45
C ILE A 191 -0.88 42.03 25.52
N GLN A 192 -0.62 41.37 24.40
CA GLN A 192 0.35 40.26 24.33
C GLN A 192 1.79 40.75 24.48
N LEU A 193 2.13 41.88 23.86
CA LEU A 193 3.42 42.54 24.00
C LEU A 193 3.66 43.00 25.45
N SER A 194 2.64 43.57 26.09
CA SER A 194 2.70 43.97 27.50
C SER A 194 2.93 42.77 28.41
N TYR A 195 2.27 41.64 28.16
CA TYR A 195 2.50 40.39 28.89
C TYR A 195 3.98 39.96 28.80
N VAL A 196 4.54 39.85 27.59
CA VAL A 196 5.94 39.40 27.45
C VAL A 196 6.94 40.39 28.01
N TYR A 197 6.66 41.70 27.96
CA TYR A 197 7.50 42.70 28.64
C TYR A 197 7.52 42.52 30.16
N LEU A 198 6.36 42.25 30.77
CA LEU A 198 6.33 41.95 32.21
C LEU A 198 7.14 40.69 32.54
N LYS A 199 7.02 39.64 31.72
CA LYS A 199 7.83 38.42 31.90
C LYS A 199 9.33 38.63 31.65
N ASP A 200 9.70 39.66 30.89
CA ASP A 200 11.08 40.11 30.65
C ASP A 200 11.52 41.20 31.65
N ASN A 201 10.77 41.42 32.74
CA ASN A 201 11.02 42.41 33.80
C ASN A 201 11.08 43.88 33.30
N LYS A 202 10.35 44.21 32.23
CA LYS A 202 10.29 45.53 31.59
C LYS A 202 8.96 46.22 31.87
N LEU A 203 8.75 46.60 33.13
CA LEU A 203 7.49 47.19 33.61
C LEU A 203 7.12 48.50 32.90
N LYS A 204 8.10 49.37 32.62
CA LYS A 204 7.84 50.69 32.00
C LYS A 204 7.30 50.52 30.58
N GLU A 205 7.91 49.64 29.80
CA GLU A 205 7.52 49.29 28.45
C GLU A 205 6.16 48.58 28.44
N ALA A 206 5.94 47.64 29.34
CA ALA A 206 4.64 46.98 29.49
C ALA A 206 3.51 47.98 29.73
N LYS A 207 3.70 48.92 30.66
CA LYS A 207 2.72 49.98 30.95
C LYS A 207 2.46 50.88 29.74
N PHE A 208 3.52 51.31 29.05
CA PHE A 208 3.40 52.17 27.88
C PHE A 208 2.44 51.60 26.82
N TYR A 209 2.56 50.30 26.51
CA TYR A 209 1.65 49.65 25.55
C TYR A 209 0.28 49.36 26.17
N PHE A 210 0.23 48.89 27.42
CA PHE A 210 -1.03 48.50 28.06
C PHE A 210 -1.99 49.68 28.28
N ASP A 211 -1.48 50.87 28.62
CA ASP A 211 -2.29 52.06 28.88
C ASP A 211 -3.06 52.54 27.63
N GLN A 212 -2.62 52.14 26.43
CA GLN A 212 -3.29 52.46 25.17
C GLN A 212 -4.43 51.48 24.84
N VAL A 213 -4.43 50.28 25.44
CA VAL A 213 -5.41 49.21 25.15
C VAL A 213 -6.87 49.65 25.33
N PRO A 214 -7.28 50.36 26.41
CA PRO A 214 -8.68 50.78 26.58
C PRO A 214 -9.21 51.64 25.44
N ALA A 215 -8.36 52.51 24.87
CA ALA A 215 -8.73 53.29 23.71
C ALA A 215 -8.86 52.39 22.48
N LEU A 216 -7.95 51.44 22.26
CA LEU A 216 -7.94 50.57 21.08
C LEU A 216 -9.14 49.61 21.02
N VAL A 217 -9.60 49.09 22.17
CA VAL A 217 -10.71 48.12 22.23
C VAL A 217 -12.09 48.77 22.47
N LYS A 218 -12.17 50.10 22.45
CA LYS A 218 -13.40 50.85 22.73
C LYS A 218 -14.51 50.47 21.73
N GLY A 219 -15.68 50.13 22.24
CA GLY A 219 -16.86 49.79 21.41
C GLY A 219 -16.97 48.32 21.03
N VAL A 220 -15.97 47.49 21.36
CA VAL A 220 -16.04 46.04 21.14
C VAL A 220 -16.82 45.37 22.27
N PRO A 221 -17.89 44.60 21.97
CA PRO A 221 -18.63 43.85 22.99
C PRO A 221 -17.74 42.87 23.77
N LYS A 222 -18.05 42.64 25.05
CA LYS A 222 -17.27 41.73 25.90
C LYS A 222 -17.25 40.30 25.34
N GLU A 223 -18.33 39.87 24.69
CA GLU A 223 -18.47 38.54 24.07
C GLU A 223 -17.60 38.36 22.83
N ASP A 224 -17.16 39.46 22.22
CA ASP A 224 -16.28 39.47 21.05
C ASP A 224 -14.81 39.75 21.44
N HIS A 225 -14.58 40.23 22.65
CA HIS A 225 -13.24 40.38 23.21
C HIS A 225 -12.65 39.04 23.65
N TYR A 226 -12.03 38.33 22.70
CA TYR A 226 -11.51 36.99 22.93
C TYR A 226 -10.32 36.95 23.90
N LEU A 227 -9.47 37.99 24.01
CA LEU A 227 -8.35 38.08 24.98
C LEU A 227 -8.67 38.83 26.28
N LEU A 228 -9.94 39.06 26.61
CA LEU A 228 -10.31 39.84 27.80
C LEU A 228 -9.78 39.25 29.12
N ASP A 229 -9.68 37.93 29.22
CA ASP A 229 -9.05 37.24 30.36
C ASP A 229 -7.56 37.57 30.44
N LEU A 230 -6.83 37.51 29.32
CA LEU A 230 -5.42 37.89 29.28
C LEU A 230 -5.23 39.38 29.58
N GLN A 231 -6.14 40.24 29.13
CA GLN A 231 -6.11 41.67 29.48
C GLN A 231 -6.21 41.87 30.99
N TYR A 232 -7.13 41.19 31.66
CA TYR A 232 -7.28 41.25 33.12
C TYR A 232 -6.07 40.65 33.84
N LEU A 233 -5.51 39.56 33.33
CA LEU A 233 -4.26 39.00 33.84
C LEU A 233 -3.12 40.03 33.79
N VAL A 234 -2.87 40.64 32.64
CA VAL A 234 -1.83 41.67 32.48
C VAL A 234 -2.08 42.86 33.40
N LYS A 235 -3.35 43.28 33.56
CA LYS A 235 -3.71 44.34 34.50
C LYS A 235 -3.34 43.97 35.94
N GLY A 236 -3.68 42.76 36.38
CA GLY A 236 -3.32 42.24 37.71
C GLY A 236 -1.81 42.20 37.94
N MET A 237 -1.05 41.72 36.94
CA MET A 237 0.42 41.73 36.97
C MET A 237 0.99 43.15 37.11
N ILE A 238 0.47 44.13 36.35
CA ILE A 238 0.92 45.53 36.46
C ILE A 238 0.68 46.11 37.86
N TYR A 239 -0.47 45.82 38.48
CA TYR A 239 -0.75 46.24 39.85
C TYR A 239 0.18 45.55 40.86
N ALA A 240 0.43 44.24 40.68
CA ALA A 240 1.32 43.48 41.54
C ALA A 240 2.76 44.03 41.50
N GLU A 241 3.28 44.32 40.31
CA GLU A 241 4.59 44.96 40.10
C GLU A 241 4.71 46.35 40.74
N ASN A 242 3.59 47.06 40.94
CA ASN A 242 3.56 48.34 41.65
C ASN A 242 3.35 48.20 43.16
N GLY A 243 3.29 46.97 43.70
CA GLY A 243 2.99 46.71 45.11
C GLY A 243 1.53 46.91 45.51
N GLN A 244 0.62 47.08 44.55
CA GLN A 244 -0.82 47.31 44.78
C GLN A 244 -1.56 45.97 44.86
N THR A 245 -1.40 45.28 45.99
CA THR A 245 -1.82 43.88 46.16
C THR A 245 -3.33 43.65 46.10
N ILE A 246 -4.13 44.59 46.61
CA ILE A 246 -5.61 44.49 46.62
C ILE A 246 -6.14 44.56 45.19
N GLU A 247 -5.70 45.56 44.43
CA GLU A 247 -6.06 45.75 43.04
C GLU A 247 -5.55 44.60 42.16
N ALA A 248 -4.33 44.13 42.42
CA ALA A 248 -3.77 42.98 41.73
C ALA A 248 -4.66 41.74 41.91
N ASN A 249 -5.03 41.41 43.15
CA ASN A 249 -5.89 40.26 43.44
C ASN A 249 -7.25 40.38 42.76
N LYS A 250 -7.89 41.55 42.83
CA LYS A 250 -9.15 41.81 42.11
C LYS A 250 -9.05 41.48 40.63
N TRP A 251 -8.02 41.94 39.93
CA TRP A 251 -7.88 41.71 38.49
C TRP A 251 -7.50 40.27 38.14
N PHE A 252 -6.71 39.60 38.98
CA PHE A 252 -6.47 38.16 38.80
C PHE A 252 -7.76 37.35 38.98
N ASP A 253 -8.62 37.70 39.94
CA ASP A 253 -9.88 37.00 40.17
C ASP A 253 -10.89 37.22 39.04
N GLU A 254 -10.97 38.43 38.49
CA GLU A 254 -11.73 38.72 37.26
C GLU A 254 -11.22 37.90 36.07
N SER A 255 -9.89 37.76 35.93
CA SER A 255 -9.30 36.91 34.90
C SER A 255 -9.66 35.43 35.10
N LEU A 256 -9.62 34.93 36.34
CA LEU A 256 -9.99 33.54 36.67
C LEU A 256 -11.47 33.29 36.44
N TYR A 257 -12.35 34.20 36.87
CA TYR A 257 -13.79 34.10 36.67
C TYR A 257 -14.12 33.92 35.19
N LEU A 258 -13.58 34.80 34.34
CA LEU A 258 -13.82 34.75 32.91
C LEU A 258 -13.21 33.50 32.24
N ALA A 259 -12.03 33.06 32.69
CA ALA A 259 -11.41 31.84 32.19
C ALA A 259 -12.24 30.58 32.56
N ASN A 260 -12.84 30.55 33.74
CA ASN A 260 -13.75 29.48 34.18
C ASN A 260 -15.07 29.50 33.40
N GLU A 261 -15.70 30.66 33.25
CA GLU A 261 -16.94 30.83 32.47
C GLU A 261 -16.76 30.30 31.04
N ARG A 262 -15.63 30.62 30.42
CA ARG A 262 -15.29 30.20 29.05
C ARG A 262 -14.69 28.79 28.96
N LYS A 263 -14.48 28.12 30.11
CA LYS A 263 -13.88 26.77 30.21
C LYS A 263 -12.51 26.66 29.55
N TYR A 264 -11.59 27.58 29.90
CA TYR A 264 -10.23 27.61 29.37
C TYR A 264 -9.19 27.18 30.42
N PRO A 265 -8.97 25.87 30.59
CA PRO A 265 -8.07 25.34 31.63
C PRO A 265 -6.63 25.84 31.49
N ALA A 266 -6.14 26.07 30.27
CA ALA A 266 -4.81 26.64 30.04
C ALA A 266 -4.68 28.09 30.54
N THR A 267 -5.74 28.90 30.46
CA THR A 267 -5.72 30.25 31.03
C THR A 267 -5.81 30.16 32.55
N ILE A 268 -6.69 29.31 33.09
CA ILE A 268 -6.83 29.11 34.55
C ILE A 268 -5.46 28.75 35.15
N ALA A 269 -4.77 27.76 34.59
CA ALA A 269 -3.44 27.36 35.04
C ALA A 269 -2.42 28.50 34.95
N LYS A 270 -2.44 29.29 33.86
CA LYS A 270 -1.56 30.45 33.69
C LYS A 270 -1.80 31.52 34.76
N VAL A 271 -3.06 31.88 35.02
CA VAL A 271 -3.36 32.91 36.03
C VAL A 271 -2.97 32.42 37.42
N SER A 272 -3.25 31.14 37.74
CA SER A 272 -2.80 30.52 38.99
C SER A 272 -1.28 30.52 39.13
N GLU A 273 -0.52 30.25 38.06
CA GLU A 273 0.95 30.33 38.07
C GLU A 273 1.45 31.75 38.35
N GLU A 274 0.86 32.78 37.72
CA GLU A 274 1.26 34.17 37.96
C GLU A 274 0.89 34.61 39.38
N LYS A 275 -0.28 34.25 39.92
CA LYS A 275 -0.63 34.54 41.33
C LYS A 275 0.37 33.92 42.31
N LEU A 276 0.78 32.67 42.08
CA LEU A 276 1.81 32.00 42.87
C LEU A 276 3.17 32.71 42.79
N HIS A 277 3.52 33.24 41.62
CA HIS A 277 4.77 33.96 41.39
C HIS A 277 4.84 35.25 42.20
N TYR A 278 3.79 36.07 42.19
CA TYR A 278 3.76 37.33 42.96
C TYR A 278 3.57 37.11 44.46
N GLY A 279 3.05 35.96 44.88
CA GLY A 279 2.95 35.62 46.30
C GLY A 279 1.97 36.49 47.10
N ILE A 280 0.99 37.10 46.42
CA ILE A 280 -0.02 38.00 47.03
C ILE A 280 -1.26 37.26 47.56
N ASP A 281 -1.28 35.93 47.43
CA ASP A 281 -2.37 35.06 47.84
C ASP A 281 -2.37 34.79 49.36
N SER A 282 -3.56 34.60 49.93
CA SER A 282 -3.68 33.96 51.24
C SER A 282 -3.14 32.52 51.21
N LYS A 283 -2.83 31.94 52.39
CA LYS A 283 -2.34 30.55 52.48
C LYS A 283 -3.28 29.54 51.80
N ALA A 284 -4.59 29.73 51.93
CA ALA A 284 -5.61 28.86 51.33
C ALA A 284 -5.67 29.01 49.80
N GLU A 285 -5.66 30.24 49.29
CA GLU A 285 -5.64 30.52 47.85
C GLU A 285 -4.36 30.02 47.19
N ARG A 286 -3.22 30.19 47.86
CA ARG A 286 -1.93 29.67 47.41
C ARG A 286 -1.98 28.16 47.23
N GLN A 287 -2.55 27.43 48.20
CA GLN A 287 -2.71 25.97 48.10
C GLN A 287 -3.61 25.60 46.92
N LYS A 288 -4.75 26.28 46.75
CA LYS A 288 -5.66 26.07 45.61
C LYS A 288 -4.96 26.30 44.27
N ASN A 289 -4.21 27.39 44.12
CA ASN A 289 -3.46 27.68 42.89
C ASN A 289 -2.37 26.64 42.64
N LEU A 290 -1.68 26.16 43.68
CA LEU A 290 -0.70 25.09 43.57
C LEU A 290 -1.32 23.78 43.09
N ASP A 291 -2.49 23.42 43.62
CA ASP A 291 -3.21 22.20 43.23
C ASP A 291 -3.66 22.27 41.76
N ILE A 292 -4.16 23.42 41.29
CA ILE A 292 -4.51 23.65 39.89
C ILE A 292 -3.29 23.44 38.98
N VAL A 293 -2.14 24.05 39.31
CA VAL A 293 -0.91 23.93 38.51
C VAL A 293 -0.40 22.49 38.50
N LYS A 294 -0.38 21.82 39.66
CA LYS A 294 0.01 20.41 39.77
C LYS A 294 -0.89 19.50 38.94
N GLN A 295 -2.21 19.63 39.08
CA GLN A 295 -3.18 18.85 38.32
C GLN A 295 -3.03 19.08 36.82
N THR A 296 -2.81 20.32 36.41
CA THR A 296 -2.60 20.68 35.00
C THR A 296 -1.34 20.02 34.44
N ASN A 297 -0.22 20.09 35.16
CA ASN A 297 1.03 19.48 34.75
C ASN A 297 0.95 17.96 34.71
N GLN A 298 0.29 17.34 35.70
CA GLN A 298 0.01 15.90 35.69
C GLN A 298 -0.86 15.50 34.49
N GLY A 299 -1.87 16.31 34.16
CA GLY A 299 -2.71 16.12 32.98
C GLY A 299 -1.90 16.13 31.68
N LYS A 300 -0.97 17.09 31.53
CA LYS A 300 -0.05 17.14 30.37
C LYS A 300 0.86 15.92 30.29
N LEU A 301 1.41 15.46 31.42
CA LEU A 301 2.22 14.24 31.46
C LEU A 301 1.42 13.01 31.03
N ASN A 302 0.18 12.89 31.50
CA ASN A 302 -0.72 11.81 31.10
C ASN A 302 -1.05 11.87 29.59
N GLU A 303 -1.27 13.06 29.03
CA GLU A 303 -1.48 13.23 27.59
C GLU A 303 -0.23 12.89 26.77
N SER A 304 0.97 13.20 27.26
CA SER A 304 2.24 12.79 26.65
C SER A 304 2.35 11.25 26.61
N GLY A 305 2.02 10.58 27.73
CA GLY A 305 1.92 9.13 27.79
C GLY A 305 0.92 8.53 26.79
N LYS A 306 -0.28 9.12 26.67
CA LYS A 306 -1.29 8.70 25.68
C LYS A 306 -0.78 8.84 24.24
N TYR A 307 -0.06 9.92 23.93
CA TYR A 307 0.54 10.12 22.62
C TYR A 307 1.54 9.00 22.28
N TYR A 308 2.47 8.70 23.19
CA TYR A 308 3.45 7.63 22.97
C TYR A 308 2.81 6.25 22.82
N ILE A 309 1.80 5.93 23.63
CA ILE A 309 1.04 4.68 23.49
C ILE A 309 0.36 4.61 22.11
N SER A 310 -0.29 5.70 21.69
CA SER A 310 -0.94 5.79 20.38
C SER A 310 0.04 5.59 19.22
N GLU A 311 1.22 6.23 19.26
CA GLU A 311 2.23 6.06 18.22
C GLU A 311 2.85 4.66 18.23
N PHE A 312 3.08 4.09 19.41
CA PHE A 312 3.55 2.71 19.54
C PHE A 312 2.57 1.71 18.92
N ASP A 313 1.28 1.83 19.24
CA ASP A 313 0.23 0.98 18.68
C ASP A 313 0.10 1.14 17.16
N LYS A 314 0.23 2.38 16.65
CA LYS A 314 0.24 2.64 15.21
C LYS A 314 1.42 1.95 14.53
N ASN A 315 2.64 2.14 15.03
CA ASN A 315 3.85 1.51 14.48
C ASN A 315 3.77 -0.02 14.54
N LYS A 316 3.21 -0.58 15.62
CA LYS A 316 2.98 -2.03 15.75
C LYS A 316 2.02 -2.55 14.66
N ARG A 317 0.93 -1.82 14.37
CA ARG A 317 -0.02 -2.19 13.29
C ARG A 317 0.62 -2.08 11.91
N GLU A 318 1.39 -1.03 11.65
CA GLU A 318 2.09 -0.84 10.37
C GLU A 318 3.13 -1.95 10.14
N ASN A 319 3.94 -2.27 11.16
CA ASN A 319 4.89 -3.38 11.08
C ASN A 319 4.18 -4.73 10.88
N HIS A 320 3.05 -4.97 11.54
CA HIS A 320 2.26 -6.17 11.30
C HIS A 320 1.71 -6.22 9.86
N ALA A 321 1.24 -5.10 9.31
CA ALA A 321 0.79 -5.00 7.93
C ALA A 321 1.93 -5.25 6.91
N ILE A 322 3.13 -4.75 7.19
CA ILE A 322 4.32 -5.02 6.37
C ILE A 322 4.70 -6.49 6.43
N ASN A 323 4.77 -7.07 7.63
CA ASN A 323 5.13 -8.48 7.83
C ASN A 323 4.12 -9.43 7.17
N THR A 324 2.82 -9.11 7.21
CA THR A 324 1.78 -9.90 6.53
C THR A 324 1.84 -9.79 5.01
N LYS A 325 2.25 -8.64 4.45
CA LYS A 325 2.53 -8.52 3.00
C LYS A 325 3.78 -9.32 2.61
N PHE A 326 4.84 -9.24 3.42
CA PHE A 326 6.09 -9.94 3.18
C PHE A 326 5.92 -11.47 3.27
N SER A 327 5.17 -11.97 4.26
CA SER A 327 4.88 -13.41 4.38
C SER A 327 4.08 -13.95 3.18
N LYS A 328 3.11 -13.20 2.68
CA LYS A 328 2.37 -13.54 1.44
C LYS A 328 3.29 -13.59 0.22
N LEU A 329 4.22 -12.64 0.10
CA LEU A 329 5.21 -12.63 -0.99
C LEU A 329 6.10 -13.88 -0.94
N ILE A 330 6.62 -14.23 0.25
CA ILE A 330 7.43 -15.44 0.42
C ILE A 330 6.66 -16.68 -0.01
N ILE A 331 5.42 -16.87 0.47
CA ILE A 331 4.59 -18.03 0.10
C ILE A 331 4.40 -18.11 -1.42
N PHE A 332 4.08 -16.98 -2.07
CA PHE A 332 3.91 -16.93 -3.51
C PHE A 332 5.20 -17.29 -4.27
N THR A 333 6.34 -16.72 -3.87
CA THR A 333 7.64 -17.04 -4.50
C THR A 333 8.05 -18.50 -4.31
N SER A 334 7.81 -19.08 -3.12
CA SER A 334 8.08 -20.49 -2.85
C SER A 334 7.22 -21.43 -3.68
N LEU A 335 5.92 -21.10 -3.87
CA LEU A 335 5.03 -21.86 -4.75
C LEU A 335 5.47 -21.81 -6.21
N LEU A 336 5.92 -20.64 -6.68
CA LEU A 336 6.43 -20.47 -8.04
C LEU A 336 7.72 -21.29 -8.27
N LEU A 337 8.66 -21.24 -7.32
CA LEU A 337 9.88 -22.04 -7.37
C LEU A 337 9.58 -23.54 -7.34
N PHE A 338 8.63 -23.96 -6.50
CA PHE A 338 8.18 -25.34 -6.45
C PHE A 338 7.57 -25.79 -7.79
N LEU A 339 6.73 -24.96 -8.41
CA LEU A 339 6.15 -25.24 -9.73
C LEU A 339 7.23 -25.38 -10.81
N ILE A 340 8.20 -24.47 -10.85
CA ILE A 340 9.32 -24.53 -11.81
C ILE A 340 10.13 -25.82 -11.58
N PHE A 341 10.47 -26.12 -10.33
CA PHE A 341 11.20 -27.34 -9.98
C PHE A 341 10.43 -28.61 -10.38
N PHE A 342 9.12 -28.64 -10.13
CA PHE A 342 8.25 -29.74 -10.52
C PHE A 342 8.21 -29.92 -12.05
N LEU A 343 8.07 -28.83 -12.82
CA LEU A 343 8.10 -28.86 -14.27
C LEU A 343 9.46 -29.34 -14.82
N LEU A 344 10.57 -28.92 -14.21
CA LEU A 344 11.92 -29.40 -14.56
C LEU A 344 12.07 -30.90 -14.31
N ILE A 345 11.56 -31.42 -13.19
CA ILE A 345 11.55 -32.85 -12.90
C ILE A 345 10.71 -33.61 -13.92
N MET A 346 9.50 -33.13 -14.22
CA MET A 346 8.63 -33.76 -15.21
C MET A 346 9.28 -33.80 -16.60
N HIS A 347 9.90 -32.69 -17.02
CA HIS A 347 10.61 -32.61 -18.29
C HIS A 347 11.78 -33.60 -18.34
N ARG A 348 12.61 -33.65 -17.29
CA ARG A 348 13.73 -34.61 -17.19
C ARG A 348 13.27 -36.07 -17.20
N ARG A 349 12.19 -36.38 -16.48
CA ARG A 349 11.60 -37.74 -16.47
C ARG A 349 11.06 -38.14 -17.83
N ASN A 350 10.37 -37.23 -18.51
CA ASN A 350 9.85 -37.48 -19.85
C ASN A 350 10.97 -37.68 -20.87
N LYS A 351 12.02 -36.85 -20.84
CA LYS A 351 13.20 -37.01 -21.71
C LYS A 351 13.86 -38.37 -21.51
N LYS A 352 14.16 -38.76 -20.26
CA LYS A 352 14.73 -40.09 -19.95
C LYS A 352 13.84 -41.25 -20.39
N ARG A 353 12.51 -41.11 -20.31
CA ARG A 353 11.57 -42.13 -20.78
C ARG A 353 11.64 -42.30 -22.30
N ILE A 354 11.73 -41.20 -23.04
CA ILE A 354 11.85 -41.20 -24.51
C ILE A 354 13.18 -41.86 -24.91
N GLU A 355 14.30 -41.43 -24.33
CA GLU A 355 15.63 -41.99 -24.57
C GLU A 355 15.65 -43.52 -24.34
N ARG A 356 15.12 -44.00 -23.20
CA ARG A 356 15.08 -45.45 -22.91
C ARG A 356 14.30 -46.23 -23.95
N ARG A 357 13.11 -45.77 -24.34
CA ARG A 357 12.31 -46.47 -25.35
C ARG A 357 12.95 -46.42 -26.73
N PHE A 358 13.57 -45.30 -27.08
CA PHE A 358 14.34 -45.19 -28.31
C PHE A 358 15.47 -46.21 -28.34
N GLU A 359 16.30 -46.31 -27.29
CA GLU A 359 17.40 -47.29 -27.26
C GLU A 359 16.92 -48.74 -27.34
N GLU A 360 15.82 -49.10 -26.67
CA GLU A 360 15.22 -50.44 -26.80
C GLU A 360 14.78 -50.77 -28.24
N ILE A 361 14.22 -49.79 -28.95
CA ILE A 361 13.83 -49.97 -30.36
C ILE A 361 15.07 -50.18 -31.22
N ILE A 362 16.10 -49.35 -31.04
CA ILE A 362 17.33 -49.45 -31.83
C ILE A 362 18.06 -50.76 -31.54
N SER A 363 18.15 -51.20 -30.28
CA SER A 363 18.77 -52.49 -29.95
C SER A 363 18.01 -53.67 -30.58
N THR A 364 16.68 -53.58 -30.67
CA THR A 364 15.88 -54.61 -31.35
C THR A 364 16.19 -54.64 -32.85
N LEU A 365 16.30 -53.48 -33.50
CA LEU A 365 16.63 -53.38 -34.93
C LEU A 365 18.06 -53.86 -35.24
N GLN A 366 19.02 -53.60 -34.35
CA GLN A 366 20.40 -54.08 -34.48
C GLN A 366 20.48 -55.61 -34.38
N ASN A 367 19.84 -56.20 -33.38
CA ASN A 367 19.81 -57.66 -33.23
C ASN A 367 19.11 -58.36 -34.42
N GLU A 368 18.01 -57.78 -34.94
CA GLU A 368 17.31 -58.30 -36.12
C GLU A 368 18.11 -58.14 -37.44
N SER A 369 19.13 -57.28 -37.48
CA SER A 369 20.04 -57.14 -38.62
C SER A 369 21.26 -58.04 -38.52
N GLU A 370 21.72 -58.36 -37.31
CA GLU A 370 22.82 -59.32 -37.05
C GLU A 370 22.37 -60.79 -37.18
N GLU A 371 21.11 -61.14 -36.89
CA GLU A 371 20.58 -62.50 -37.08
C GLU A 371 20.29 -62.88 -38.56
N LYS A 372 20.55 -61.99 -39.53
CA LYS A 372 20.28 -62.26 -40.97
C LYS A 372 21.35 -63.10 -41.69
N ASP A 373 22.47 -63.43 -41.04
CA ASP A 373 23.59 -64.20 -41.63
C ASP A 373 23.78 -65.61 -41.05
N ILE A 374 22.76 -66.20 -40.41
CA ILE A 374 22.82 -67.61 -39.98
C ILE A 374 21.65 -68.41 -40.60
N ASP A 375 22.07 -69.49 -41.25
CA ASP A 375 21.31 -70.57 -41.91
C ASP A 375 19.95 -70.88 -41.28
N LEU A 376 18.95 -71.19 -42.12
CA LEU A 376 17.57 -71.50 -41.71
C LEU A 376 17.54 -72.54 -40.57
N PRO A 377 17.06 -72.19 -39.36
CA PRO A 377 16.71 -73.20 -38.38
C PRO A 377 15.34 -73.79 -38.75
N GLN A 378 15.35 -74.98 -39.34
CA GLN A 378 14.19 -75.88 -39.33
C GLN A 378 13.95 -76.36 -37.89
N GLU A 379 13.38 -75.54 -37.01
CA GLU A 379 12.80 -76.06 -35.77
C GLU A 379 11.87 -75.06 -35.07
N VAL A 380 10.61 -74.93 -35.54
CA VAL A 380 9.50 -74.50 -34.69
C VAL A 380 8.21 -75.22 -35.09
N ILE A 381 8.10 -76.51 -34.76
CA ILE A 381 6.79 -77.16 -34.56
C ILE A 381 6.86 -78.08 -33.35
N LYS A 382 7.06 -77.52 -32.15
CA LYS A 382 6.64 -78.18 -30.90
C LYS A 382 6.23 -77.14 -29.86
N LYS A 383 4.93 -76.81 -29.85
CA LYS A 383 4.18 -76.58 -28.60
C LYS A 383 2.67 -76.69 -28.84
N ASN A 384 2.10 -77.74 -28.23
CA ASN A 384 0.74 -77.87 -27.71
C ASN A 384 -0.42 -77.39 -28.60
N VAL A 385 -0.83 -78.26 -29.53
CA VAL A 385 -2.19 -78.21 -30.11
C VAL A 385 -3.17 -78.68 -29.03
N SER A 386 -3.72 -77.72 -28.30
CA SER A 386 -4.95 -77.92 -27.53
C SER A 386 -6.11 -78.13 -28.50
N HIS A 387 -6.93 -79.15 -28.26
CA HIS A 387 -8.06 -79.52 -29.09
C HIS A 387 -9.11 -78.41 -29.16
N THR A 388 -9.10 -77.67 -30.27
CA THR A 388 -10.29 -77.01 -30.83
C THR A 388 -10.47 -77.49 -32.26
N SER A 389 -11.71 -77.79 -32.65
CA SER A 389 -12.11 -78.28 -33.97
C SER A 389 -11.23 -77.70 -35.11
N ARG A 390 -10.42 -78.53 -35.76
CA ARG A 390 -9.52 -78.09 -36.84
C ARG A 390 -10.36 -77.45 -37.95
N ILE A 391 -10.18 -76.14 -38.15
CA ILE A 391 -10.94 -75.35 -39.13
C ILE A 391 -10.47 -75.66 -40.56
N MET A 392 -9.25 -76.21 -40.73
CA MET A 392 -8.63 -76.56 -42.01
C MET A 392 -7.70 -77.79 -41.89
N SER A 393 -7.23 -78.30 -43.03
CA SER A 393 -6.23 -79.39 -43.08
C SER A 393 -4.83 -78.89 -42.69
N VAL A 394 -3.99 -79.77 -42.13
CA VAL A 394 -2.61 -79.45 -41.76
C VAL A 394 -1.77 -79.00 -42.97
N LYS A 395 -2.07 -79.52 -44.17
CA LYS A 395 -1.42 -79.11 -45.42
C LYS A 395 -1.77 -77.66 -45.78
N THR A 396 -3.06 -77.33 -45.76
CA THR A 396 -3.57 -75.97 -46.03
C THR A 396 -3.05 -74.96 -45.01
N GLU A 397 -2.96 -75.35 -43.74
CA GLU A 397 -2.41 -74.51 -42.68
C GLU A 397 -0.95 -74.15 -42.94
N LYS A 398 -0.11 -75.14 -43.27
CA LYS A 398 1.30 -74.91 -43.62
C LYS A 398 1.45 -74.03 -44.87
N GLU A 399 0.66 -74.28 -45.91
CA GLU A 399 0.68 -73.46 -47.14
C GLU A 399 0.33 -72.00 -46.86
N LEU A 400 -0.68 -71.74 -46.02
CA LEU A 400 -1.07 -70.39 -45.64
C LEU A 400 -0.03 -69.70 -44.75
N LEU A 401 0.68 -70.43 -43.89
CA LEU A 401 1.77 -69.88 -43.11
C LEU A 401 2.95 -69.46 -43.99
N ILE A 402 3.29 -70.23 -45.01
CA ILE A 402 4.33 -69.86 -45.99
C ILE A 402 3.91 -68.59 -46.74
N LYS A 403 2.67 -68.55 -47.24
CA LYS A 403 2.15 -67.36 -47.94
C LYS A 403 2.08 -66.13 -47.02
N LEU A 404 1.76 -66.31 -45.73
CA LEU A 404 1.79 -65.26 -44.72
C LEU A 404 3.22 -64.71 -44.53
N GLN A 405 4.22 -65.59 -44.40
CA GLN A 405 5.62 -65.18 -44.28
C GLN A 405 6.12 -64.43 -45.53
N LEU A 406 5.73 -64.88 -46.73
CA LEU A 406 6.05 -64.17 -47.97
C LEU A 406 5.41 -62.78 -48.02
N PHE A 407 4.17 -62.66 -47.56
CA PHE A 407 3.50 -61.36 -47.43
C PHE A 407 4.21 -60.43 -46.43
N GLU A 408 4.64 -60.95 -45.28
CA GLU A 408 5.38 -60.19 -44.25
C GLU A 408 6.73 -59.69 -44.76
N LYS A 409 7.43 -60.49 -45.57
CA LYS A 409 8.70 -60.11 -46.22
C LYS A 409 8.52 -59.11 -47.37
N GLY A 410 7.33 -59.07 -47.96
CA GLY A 410 7.00 -58.12 -49.02
C GLY A 410 6.67 -56.72 -48.48
N THR A 411 6.18 -55.86 -49.36
CA THR A 411 5.73 -54.50 -49.02
C THR A 411 4.29 -54.23 -49.43
N ALA A 412 3.54 -55.26 -49.85
CA ALA A 412 2.15 -55.09 -50.33
C ALA A 412 1.24 -54.39 -49.30
N TYR A 413 1.52 -54.57 -48.00
CA TYR A 413 0.81 -53.89 -46.91
C TYR A 413 0.98 -52.36 -46.89
N THR A 414 1.99 -51.79 -47.54
CA THR A 414 2.21 -50.32 -47.58
C THR A 414 1.31 -49.60 -48.59
N SER A 415 0.51 -50.33 -49.39
CA SER A 415 -0.48 -49.72 -50.28
C SER A 415 -1.64 -49.10 -49.48
N LYS A 416 -1.98 -47.84 -49.78
CA LYS A 416 -3.06 -47.09 -49.09
C LYS A 416 -4.43 -47.79 -49.15
N ASN A 417 -4.68 -48.53 -50.23
CA ASN A 417 -5.94 -49.24 -50.45
C ASN A 417 -5.85 -50.75 -50.11
N PHE A 418 -4.83 -51.17 -49.35
CA PHE A 418 -4.72 -52.57 -48.94
C PHE A 418 -5.77 -52.90 -47.87
N THR A 419 -6.76 -53.70 -48.26
CA THR A 419 -7.86 -54.15 -47.41
C THR A 419 -7.76 -55.64 -47.08
N PHE A 420 -8.63 -56.11 -46.18
CA PHE A 420 -8.72 -57.54 -45.86
C PHE A 420 -9.07 -58.38 -47.09
N SER A 421 -9.88 -57.86 -48.01
CA SER A 421 -10.18 -58.54 -49.27
C SER A 421 -8.93 -58.74 -50.12
N ASN A 422 -8.05 -57.73 -50.21
CA ASN A 422 -6.78 -57.86 -50.93
C ASN A 422 -5.87 -58.91 -50.27
N PHE A 423 -5.85 -58.95 -48.94
CA PHE A 423 -5.10 -59.95 -48.17
C PHE A 423 -5.59 -61.38 -48.43
N ILE A 424 -6.92 -61.60 -48.42
CA ILE A 424 -7.51 -62.91 -48.71
C ILE A 424 -7.17 -63.37 -50.14
N SER A 425 -7.31 -62.47 -51.11
CA SER A 425 -6.98 -62.76 -52.51
C SER A 425 -5.50 -63.09 -52.67
N LEU A 426 -4.61 -62.36 -51.99
CA LEU A 426 -3.17 -62.60 -52.05
C LEU A 426 -2.76 -63.96 -51.46
N LEU A 427 -3.44 -64.39 -50.39
CA LEU A 427 -3.21 -65.71 -49.80
C LEU A 427 -3.93 -66.84 -50.54
N GLU A 428 -4.80 -66.51 -51.50
CA GLU A 428 -5.69 -67.43 -52.24
C GLU A 428 -6.51 -68.31 -51.27
N THR A 429 -7.20 -67.67 -50.33
CA THR A 429 -7.94 -68.36 -49.27
C THR A 429 -9.34 -67.77 -49.06
N ASN A 430 -10.02 -68.16 -47.99
CA ASN A 430 -11.30 -67.57 -47.58
C ASN A 430 -11.16 -66.74 -46.29
N SER A 431 -12.13 -65.86 -46.03
CA SER A 431 -12.14 -64.95 -44.87
C SER A 431 -12.02 -65.66 -43.52
N LYS A 432 -12.56 -66.89 -43.39
CA LYS A 432 -12.50 -67.66 -42.14
C LYS A 432 -11.07 -68.14 -41.88
N TYR A 433 -10.39 -68.61 -42.92
CA TYR A 433 -9.04 -69.14 -42.86
C TYR A 433 -8.00 -68.04 -42.66
N ALA A 434 -8.12 -66.93 -43.39
CA ALA A 434 -7.24 -65.76 -43.22
C ALA A 434 -7.31 -65.17 -41.79
N ASN A 435 -8.53 -64.98 -41.26
CA ASN A 435 -8.70 -64.49 -39.88
C ASN A 435 -8.18 -65.48 -38.84
N TYR A 436 -8.43 -66.78 -39.04
CA TYR A 436 -7.91 -67.82 -38.16
C TYR A 436 -6.38 -67.77 -38.10
N ILE A 437 -5.70 -67.73 -39.25
CA ILE A 437 -4.24 -67.70 -39.33
C ILE A 437 -3.65 -66.47 -38.62
N ILE A 438 -4.20 -65.26 -38.85
CA ILE A 438 -3.70 -64.06 -38.15
C ILE A 438 -3.97 -64.17 -36.64
N LYS A 439 -5.18 -64.56 -36.25
CA LYS A 439 -5.56 -64.60 -34.84
C LYS A 439 -4.77 -65.66 -34.08
N GLU A 440 -4.57 -66.84 -34.66
CA GLU A 440 -3.86 -67.94 -34.01
C GLU A 440 -2.36 -67.68 -33.97
N TYR A 441 -1.76 -67.28 -35.09
CA TYR A 441 -0.30 -67.22 -35.22
C TYR A 441 0.31 -65.84 -34.99
N ARG A 442 -0.50 -64.77 -34.95
CA ARG A 442 -0.06 -63.40 -34.66
C ARG A 442 -0.81 -62.76 -33.50
N GLN A 443 -1.80 -63.45 -32.92
CA GLN A 443 -2.59 -63.01 -31.76
C GLN A 443 -3.21 -61.61 -31.93
N LYS A 444 -3.55 -61.25 -33.16
CA LYS A 444 -4.06 -59.92 -33.54
C LYS A 444 -5.28 -60.03 -34.44
N ASN A 445 -6.07 -58.95 -34.52
CA ASN A 445 -7.00 -58.79 -35.63
C ASN A 445 -6.25 -58.26 -36.85
N PHE A 446 -6.85 -58.38 -38.05
CA PHE A 446 -6.21 -57.94 -39.29
C PHE A 446 -5.77 -56.47 -39.27
N ASN A 447 -6.56 -55.57 -38.69
CA ASN A 447 -6.24 -54.14 -38.68
C ASN A 447 -5.03 -53.82 -37.80
N ASP A 448 -4.95 -54.38 -36.60
CA ASP A 448 -3.78 -54.21 -35.73
C ASP A 448 -2.55 -54.88 -36.34
N TYR A 449 -2.69 -56.08 -36.90
CA TYR A 449 -1.63 -56.78 -37.62
C TYR A 449 -1.08 -55.97 -38.80
N LEU A 450 -1.95 -55.44 -39.66
CA LEU A 450 -1.57 -54.62 -40.80
C LEU A 450 -0.86 -53.33 -40.36
N ASN A 451 -1.37 -52.68 -39.31
CA ASN A 451 -0.77 -51.46 -38.77
C ASN A 451 0.62 -51.72 -38.19
N ASP A 452 0.83 -52.84 -37.50
CA ASP A 452 2.13 -53.19 -36.93
C ASP A 452 3.17 -53.41 -38.03
N LEU A 453 2.81 -54.11 -39.12
CA LEU A 453 3.69 -54.26 -40.29
C LEU A 453 4.05 -52.91 -40.91
N ARG A 454 3.07 -52.01 -41.08
CA ARG A 454 3.29 -50.67 -41.63
C ARG A 454 4.20 -49.82 -40.74
N ILE A 455 4.03 -49.89 -39.42
CA ILE A 455 4.89 -49.18 -38.47
C ILE A 455 6.30 -49.77 -38.45
N LYS A 456 6.43 -51.12 -38.45
CA LYS A 456 7.72 -51.79 -38.51
C LYS A 456 8.49 -51.37 -39.77
N TYR A 457 7.84 -51.39 -40.93
CA TYR A 457 8.42 -50.94 -42.20
C TYR A 457 8.98 -49.52 -42.13
N ILE A 458 8.22 -48.55 -41.61
CA ILE A 458 8.69 -47.16 -41.59
C ILE A 458 9.79 -46.93 -40.55
N VAL A 459 9.73 -47.63 -39.41
CA VAL A 459 10.78 -47.57 -38.39
C VAL A 459 12.09 -48.11 -38.96
N GLU A 460 12.06 -49.27 -39.62
CA GLU A 460 13.21 -49.83 -40.33
C GLU A 460 13.69 -48.92 -41.47
N LYS A 461 12.78 -48.34 -42.24
CA LYS A 461 13.13 -47.45 -43.36
C LYS A 461 13.85 -46.20 -42.85
N LEU A 462 13.34 -45.58 -41.77
CA LEU A 462 13.95 -44.42 -41.12
C LEU A 462 15.31 -44.76 -40.52
N TYR A 463 15.46 -45.94 -39.92
CA TYR A 463 16.72 -46.41 -39.33
C TYR A 463 17.81 -46.65 -40.38
N ASN A 464 17.46 -47.34 -41.48
CA ASN A 464 18.44 -47.74 -42.50
C ASN A 464 18.73 -46.64 -43.53
N ASN A 465 17.87 -45.63 -43.66
CA ASN A 465 17.99 -44.60 -44.71
C ASN A 465 17.82 -43.20 -44.08
N PRO A 466 18.93 -42.55 -43.64
CA PRO A 466 18.87 -41.28 -42.91
C PRO A 466 18.24 -40.12 -43.68
N GLU A 467 18.21 -40.16 -45.01
CA GLU A 467 17.55 -39.16 -45.87
C GLU A 467 16.06 -38.97 -45.55
N TYR A 468 15.38 -40.03 -45.10
CA TYR A 468 13.96 -40.01 -44.76
C TYR A 468 13.68 -39.27 -43.45
N LEU A 469 14.69 -38.99 -42.62
CA LEU A 469 14.55 -38.21 -41.38
C LEU A 469 14.15 -36.76 -41.65
N ASN A 470 14.46 -36.25 -42.85
CA ASN A 470 14.15 -34.88 -43.27
C ASN A 470 12.76 -34.75 -43.91
N TYR A 471 12.03 -35.85 -44.07
CA TYR A 471 10.73 -35.84 -44.75
C TYR A 471 9.61 -35.42 -43.81
N LYS A 472 8.57 -34.78 -44.37
CA LYS A 472 7.37 -34.41 -43.61
C LYS A 472 6.69 -35.68 -43.10
N ILE A 473 6.20 -35.67 -41.86
CA ILE A 473 5.52 -36.84 -41.26
C ILE A 473 4.30 -37.26 -42.08
N SER A 474 3.61 -36.34 -42.76
CA SER A 474 2.53 -36.67 -43.69
C SER A 474 2.98 -37.55 -44.85
N TYR A 475 4.20 -37.32 -45.36
CA TYR A 475 4.79 -38.11 -46.42
C TYR A 475 5.21 -39.50 -45.92
N LEU A 476 5.79 -39.59 -44.72
CA LEU A 476 6.10 -40.88 -44.07
C LEU A 476 4.83 -41.71 -43.82
N ALA A 477 3.75 -41.06 -43.39
CA ALA A 477 2.44 -41.69 -43.24
C ALA A 477 1.93 -42.28 -44.56
N ASP A 478 2.00 -41.49 -45.63
CA ASP A 478 1.60 -41.91 -46.98
C ASP A 478 2.41 -43.09 -47.50
N MET A 479 3.73 -43.05 -47.31
CA MET A 479 4.67 -44.11 -47.71
C MET A 479 4.44 -45.42 -46.97
N SER A 480 3.91 -45.33 -45.74
CA SER A 480 3.61 -46.49 -44.90
C SER A 480 2.19 -47.02 -45.13
N GLY A 481 1.42 -46.43 -46.07
CA GLY A 481 0.07 -46.87 -46.40
C GLY A 481 -1.06 -46.34 -45.50
N PHE A 482 -0.80 -45.32 -44.69
CA PHE A 482 -1.85 -44.68 -43.90
C PHE A 482 -2.61 -43.63 -44.71
N SER A 483 -3.91 -43.52 -44.46
CA SER A 483 -4.80 -42.57 -45.14
C SER A 483 -4.71 -41.13 -44.59
N SER A 484 -4.11 -40.95 -43.40
CA SER A 484 -3.91 -39.61 -42.83
C SER A 484 -2.73 -39.56 -41.86
N HIS A 485 -2.14 -38.37 -41.75
CA HIS A 485 -1.10 -38.04 -40.79
C HIS A 485 -1.52 -38.28 -39.32
N SER A 486 -2.78 -37.92 -38.98
CA SER A 486 -3.30 -38.10 -37.61
C SER A 486 -3.40 -39.58 -37.23
N ARG A 487 -3.95 -40.40 -38.13
CA ARG A 487 -4.06 -41.85 -37.90
C ARG A 487 -2.69 -42.50 -37.78
N PHE A 488 -1.75 -42.14 -38.66
CA PHE A 488 -0.37 -42.58 -38.57
C PHE A 488 0.26 -42.23 -37.21
N THR A 489 0.15 -40.97 -36.78
CA THR A 489 0.78 -40.49 -35.54
C THR A 489 0.22 -41.22 -34.31
N GLN A 490 -1.09 -41.46 -34.26
CA GLN A 490 -1.73 -42.21 -33.18
C GLN A 490 -1.28 -43.67 -33.16
N ILE A 491 -1.26 -44.35 -34.31
CA ILE A 491 -0.88 -45.74 -34.43
C ILE A 491 0.62 -45.92 -34.17
N PHE A 492 1.48 -45.08 -34.75
CA PHE A 492 2.91 -45.07 -34.48
C PHE A 492 3.17 -44.91 -32.98
N LYS A 493 2.53 -43.94 -32.31
CA LYS A 493 2.69 -43.77 -30.86
C LYS A 493 2.16 -44.97 -30.07
N LYS A 494 1.10 -45.63 -30.52
CA LYS A 494 0.55 -46.84 -29.88
C LYS A 494 1.52 -48.02 -29.99
N VAL A 495 2.14 -48.22 -31.15
CA VAL A 495 3.06 -49.33 -31.42
C VAL A 495 4.45 -49.06 -30.83
N VAL A 496 4.99 -47.86 -31.04
CA VAL A 496 6.38 -47.47 -30.72
C VAL A 496 6.50 -46.84 -29.32
N ASN A 497 5.39 -46.48 -28.67
CA ASN A 497 5.33 -45.82 -27.36
C ASN A 497 5.95 -44.40 -27.26
N ILE A 498 6.48 -43.87 -28.37
CA ILE A 498 6.90 -42.48 -28.56
C ILE A 498 6.36 -41.95 -29.89
N SER A 499 6.21 -40.63 -30.05
CA SER A 499 5.66 -40.07 -31.29
C SER A 499 6.66 -40.20 -32.46
N PRO A 500 6.20 -40.15 -33.73
CA PRO A 500 7.08 -40.12 -34.88
C PRO A 500 8.12 -38.98 -34.80
N SER A 501 7.70 -37.79 -34.35
CA SER A 501 8.59 -36.64 -34.17
C SER A 501 9.67 -36.87 -33.11
N GLN A 502 9.33 -37.53 -32.00
CA GLN A 502 10.28 -37.89 -30.94
C GLN A 502 11.28 -38.93 -31.45
N PHE A 503 10.79 -39.97 -32.13
CA PHE A 503 11.63 -41.01 -32.71
C PHE A 503 12.62 -40.44 -33.74
N ILE A 504 12.15 -39.61 -34.67
CA ILE A 504 13.00 -38.95 -35.68
C ILE A 504 14.02 -38.01 -35.02
N HIS A 505 13.63 -37.28 -33.97
CA HIS A 505 14.53 -36.38 -33.26
C HIS A 505 15.69 -37.14 -32.60
N GLU A 506 15.39 -38.20 -31.83
CA GLU A 506 16.43 -39.03 -31.20
C GLU A 506 17.31 -39.73 -32.23
N LEU A 507 16.72 -40.25 -33.32
CA LEU A 507 17.47 -40.89 -34.40
C LEU A 507 18.39 -39.90 -35.13
N SER A 508 17.91 -38.68 -35.40
CA SER A 508 18.73 -37.60 -35.97
C SER A 508 19.88 -37.20 -35.04
N ASN A 509 19.66 -37.15 -33.72
CA ASN A 509 20.72 -36.86 -32.75
C ASN A 509 21.76 -37.99 -32.73
N LYS A 510 21.35 -39.26 -32.79
CA LYS A 510 22.25 -40.42 -32.86
C LYS A 510 23.13 -40.37 -34.12
N HIS A 511 22.57 -40.03 -35.27
CA HIS A 511 23.33 -39.84 -36.53
C HIS A 511 24.26 -38.62 -36.56
N LYS A 512 24.06 -37.63 -35.68
CA LYS A 512 25.00 -36.49 -35.56
C LYS A 512 26.17 -36.78 -34.63
N LEU A 513 26.04 -37.77 -33.75
CA LEU A 513 27.04 -38.14 -32.74
C LEU A 513 28.00 -39.24 -33.23
N ASN A 514 27.58 -40.01 -34.24
CA ASN A 514 28.39 -40.96 -35.00
C ASN A 514 28.82 -40.34 -36.32
#